data_AF-A0A9E2PZQ1-F1
#
_entry.id   AF-A0A9E2PZQ1-F1
#
_cell.length_a   1.000
_cell.length_b   1.000
_cell.length_c   1.000
_cell.angle_alpha   90.00
_cell.angle_beta   90.00
_cell.angle_gamma   90.00
#
_symmetry.space_group_name_H-M   'P 1'
#
loop_
_entity.id
_entity.type
_entity.pdbx_description
1 polymer ?
#
loop_
_entity_poly.entity_id
_entity_poly.type
_entity_poly.pdbx_seq_one_letter_code
_entity_poly.pdbx_strand_id
1 'polypeptide(L)' 'MGKCINHPDRETELMCSKHNIYLCEECFVCRDPEIYCKFRTSCQIWFISQSSDEEWGNSET' A
#
# COMPACT_ATOMS: atom_id res chain seq x y z
N MET A 1 -12.19 -11.71 -7.34
CA MET A 1 -10.73 -11.59 -7.23
C MET A 1 -10.19 -10.84 -8.44
N GLY A 2 -9.21 -9.97 -8.25
CA GLY A 2 -8.55 -9.21 -9.33
C GLY A 2 -7.19 -9.79 -9.68
N LYS A 3 -6.50 -9.18 -10.65
CA LYS A 3 -5.15 -9.58 -11.08
C LYS A 3 -4.19 -8.43 -10.91
N CYS A 4 -2.96 -8.72 -10.47
CA CYS A 4 -1.94 -7.70 -10.35
C CYS A 4 -1.70 -7.02 -11.70
N ILE A 5 -1.73 -5.69 -11.72
CA ILE A 5 -1.48 -4.92 -12.95
C ILE A 5 -0.05 -5.10 -13.49
N ASN A 6 0.91 -5.44 -12.64
CA ASN A 6 2.30 -5.69 -13.02
C ASN A 6 2.58 -7.18 -13.30
N HIS A 7 1.75 -8.08 -12.76
CA HIS A 7 1.90 -9.55 -12.86
C HIS A 7 0.54 -10.19 -13.20
N PRO A 8 0.12 -10.21 -14.49
CA PRO A 8 -1.20 -10.67 -14.92
C PRO A 8 -1.50 -12.17 -14.65
N ASP A 9 -0.45 -12.93 -14.37
CA ASP A 9 -0.46 -14.32 -13.93
C ASP A 9 -0.85 -14.48 -12.46
N ARG A 10 -0.75 -13.41 -11.66
CA ARG A 10 -1.02 -13.44 -10.22
C ARG A 10 -2.39 -12.88 -9.89
N GLU A 11 -3.24 -13.73 -9.33
CA GLU A 11 -4.49 -13.32 -8.71
C GLU A 11 -4.23 -12.70 -7.34
N THR A 12 -5.04 -11.71 -6.97
CA THR A 12 -4.91 -11.02 -5.69
C THR A 12 -6.23 -10.36 -5.28
N GLU A 13 -6.39 -10.20 -3.97
CA GLU A 13 -7.50 -9.46 -3.36
C GLU A 13 -7.06 -8.06 -2.92
N LEU A 14 -5.77 -7.79 -2.97
CA LEU A 14 -5.17 -6.54 -2.55
C LEU A 14 -5.45 -5.46 -3.61
N MET A 15 -6.28 -4.48 -3.23
CA MET A 15 -6.70 -3.38 -4.10
C MET A 15 -6.25 -2.03 -3.54
N CYS A 16 -5.68 -1.19 -4.40
CA CYS A 16 -5.48 0.22 -4.10
C CYS A 16 -6.75 1.01 -4.46
N SER A 17 -7.51 1.48 -3.46
CA SER A 17 -8.74 2.26 -3.68
C SER A 17 -8.52 3.63 -4.32
N LYS A 18 -7.31 4.20 -4.23
CA LYS A 18 -6.97 5.50 -4.86
C LYS A 18 -7.01 5.40 -6.39
N HIS A 19 -6.43 4.34 -6.94
CA HIS A 19 -6.30 4.14 -8.38
C HIS A 19 -7.26 3.07 -8.92
N ASN A 20 -7.99 2.39 -8.04
CA ASN A 20 -8.87 1.27 -8.36
C ASN A 20 -8.15 0.16 -9.15
N ILE A 21 -6.96 -0.22 -8.67
CA ILE A 21 -6.11 -1.25 -9.27
C ILE A 21 -5.80 -2.35 -8.27
N TYR A 22 -5.55 -3.55 -8.79
CA TYR A 22 -5.10 -4.70 -8.03
C TYR A 22 -3.58 -4.86 -8.13
N LEU A 23 -2.95 -5.25 -7.02
CA LEU A 23 -1.49 -5.37 -6.89
C LEU A 23 -1.20 -6.62 -6.05
N CYS A 24 -0.28 -7.48 -6.49
CA CYS A 24 0.18 -8.60 -5.65
C CYS A 24 1.03 -8.07 -4.48
N GLU A 25 1.29 -8.91 -3.48
CA GLU A 25 2.06 -8.57 -2.26
C GLU A 25 3.39 -7.86 -2.57
N GLU A 26 4.16 -8.35 -3.55
CA GLU A 26 5.43 -7.73 -3.98
C GLU A 26 5.26 -6.32 -4.58
N CYS A 27 4.12 -6.05 -5.22
CA CYS A 27 3.82 -4.77 -5.86
C CYS A 27 2.94 -3.88 -4.97
N PHE A 28 2.57 -4.34 -3.76
CA PHE A 28 1.61 -3.69 -2.88
C PHE A 28 2.24 -2.53 -2.10
N VAL A 29 2.84 -1.60 -2.85
CA VAL A 29 3.46 -0.36 -2.37
C VAL A 29 2.71 0.86 -2.91
N CYS A 30 2.73 1.97 -2.17
CA CYS A 30 2.00 3.17 -2.57
C CYS A 30 2.74 3.83 -3.74
N ARG A 31 2.07 4.03 -4.88
CA ARG A 31 2.69 4.67 -6.07
C ARG A 31 2.90 6.16 -5.89
N ASP A 32 2.02 6.79 -5.12
CA ASP A 32 1.98 8.23 -4.91
C ASP A 32 1.92 8.56 -3.40
N PRO A 33 2.95 8.23 -2.61
CA PRO A 33 2.92 8.38 -1.16
C PRO A 33 2.81 9.85 -0.72
N GLU A 34 3.40 10.78 -1.46
CA GLU A 34 3.43 12.21 -1.15
C GLU A 34 2.13 12.95 -1.54
N ILE A 35 1.30 12.34 -2.39
CA ILE A 35 0.05 12.96 -2.85
C ILE A 35 -1.09 12.58 -1.90
N TYR A 36 -1.88 13.57 -1.50
CA TYR A 36 -3.07 13.37 -0.66
C TYR A 36 -3.95 12.22 -1.17
N CYS A 37 -4.34 11.34 -0.24
CA CYS A 37 -5.20 10.21 -0.50
C CYS A 37 -6.31 10.14 0.57
N LYS A 38 -7.57 10.34 0.17
CA LYS A 38 -8.72 10.28 1.07
C LYS A 38 -8.94 8.91 1.75
N PHE A 39 -8.35 7.86 1.20
CA PHE A 39 -8.47 6.49 1.71
C PHE A 39 -7.34 6.12 2.67
N ARG A 40 -6.41 7.04 2.99
CA ARG A 40 -5.17 6.75 3.73
C ARG A 40 -5.41 6.12 5.12
N THR A 41 -6.46 6.54 5.82
CA THR A 41 -6.85 5.98 7.13
C THR A 41 -7.32 4.53 7.06
N SER A 42 -7.70 4.02 5.88
CA SER A 42 -8.15 2.64 5.66
C SER A 42 -7.25 1.88 4.67
N CYS A 43 -6.12 2.47 4.26
CA CYS A 43 -5.27 1.90 3.22
C CYS A 43 -4.24 0.95 3.82
N GLN A 44 -4.37 -0.35 3.57
CA GLN A 44 -3.43 -1.37 4.05
C GLN A 44 -1.98 -1.11 3.58
N ILE A 45 -1.80 -0.67 2.33
CA ILE A 45 -0.50 -0.27 1.77
C ILE A 45 0.19 0.77 2.65
N TRP A 46 -0.56 1.78 3.10
CA TRP A 46 0.00 2.88 3.89
C TRP A 46 0.41 2.44 5.30
N PHE A 47 -0.38 1.58 5.93
CA PHE A 47 -0.01 1.02 7.24
C PHE A 47 1.31 0.24 7.16
N ILE A 48 1.47 -0.58 6.11
CA ILE A 48 2.69 -1.37 5.89
C ILE A 48 3.89 -0.45 5.59
N SER A 49 3.71 0.61 4.79
CA SER A 49 4.81 1.51 4.46
C SER A 49 5.33 2.28 5.68
N GLN A 50 4.46 2.73 6.59
CA GLN A 50 4.89 3.46 7.78
C GLN A 50 5.69 2.60 8.77
N SER A 51 5.46 1.29 8.83
CA SER A 51 6.23 0.36 9.68
C SER A 51 7.71 0.22 9.26
N SER A 52 8.07 0.69 8.06
CA SER A 52 9.45 0.62 7.55
C SER A 52 10.26 1.88 7.85
N ASP A 53 9.60 2.96 8.28
CA ASP A 53 10.23 4.25 8.58
C ASP A 53 10.52 4.45 10.09
N GLU A 54 10.19 3.46 10.95
CA GLU A 54 10.45 3.50 12.40
C GLU A 54 11.91 3.15 12.78
N GLU A 55 12.87 3.88 12.19
CA GLU A 55 14.09 4.30 12.92
C GLU A 55 13.97 5.74 13.45
N TRP A 56 12.77 6.34 13.48
CA TRP A 56 12.61 7.68 14.04
C TRP A 56 11.29 7.88 14.79
N GLY A 57 11.28 7.50 16.08
CA GLY A 57 10.10 7.81 16.92
C GLY A 57 10.02 7.26 18.35
N ASN A 58 11.06 6.62 18.91
CA ASN A 58 11.04 6.24 20.33
C ASN A 58 12.26 6.81 21.08
N SER A 59 12.21 8.11 21.32
CA SER A 59 12.72 8.70 22.56
C SER A 59 11.55 8.89 23.52
N GLU A 60 11.59 8.12 24.62
CA GLU A 60 10.96 8.37 25.93
C GLU A 60 9.42 8.23 25.98
N THR A 61 8.85 7.36 26.82
CA THR A 61 9.13 7.13 28.25
C THR A 61 9.19 5.66 28.68
#